data_AF-A0A142XFI0-F1
#
_entry.id   AF-A0A142XFI0-F1
#
_cell.length_a   1.000
_cell.length_b   1.000
_cell.length_c   1.000
_cell.angle_alpha   90.00
_cell.angle_beta   90.00
_cell.angle_gamma   90.00
#
_symmetry.space_group_name_H-M   'P 1'
#
loop_
_entity.id
_entity.type
_entity.pdbx_description
1 polymer ?
#
loop_
_entity_poly.entity_id
_entity_poly.type
_entity_poly.pdbx_seq_one_letter_code
_entity_poly.pdbx_strand_id
1 'polypeptide(L)'
;MRYAALPLILACALVGTAAESAPAPKDAAPIGFTEIVSAAHADAKALPVEVAARTRYLSAAHLPAVERRELYAVLSYHINGLSRESKLTAARKVTEWLWAVDLVDYRWDAKVWDELKRANHYFAIKVQTAAVAAVPVTKTRQVTKYDQYGRSYQANEEYTEPGAATPAKEDFIPAPWLPVKEMTELVSLTGSATPIVRADEFLFRTGAQAERKGHGYYDWLGFTKRADAEKLAALDRKKAEELYRELAAIVPVSNVSPNNRQVFRYATLTGSWWESRDANNSADKRNAVANLLEDYQHDAEEIVFTLPNGLPGFYLSDAKGNQVDTAPDTIASDGRSTNNDRRVHVGYSCVACHQDAGLKPMRDYARKLYDPQTGVSLAAVAVDPLKAKRLESVYLGPLEKAYKRDSGDYADAVEQVSGLKPAALGKGYERQWARYLDDPVTLERAAAECGVTVDVLLSRLRGYARVKKVVDPVLVGYLIDEPPPIRREHFEERFPVLMLILGGATP
;
A
#
# COMPACT_ATOMS: atom_id res chain seq x y z
N MET A 1 -0.95 -39.27 76.25
CA MET A 1 0.24 -39.70 75.48
C MET A 1 -0.10 -39.66 73.99
N ARG A 2 0.37 -38.65 73.26
CA ARG A 2 0.30 -38.57 71.79
C ARG A 2 1.65 -38.07 71.30
N TYR A 3 2.35 -38.93 70.57
CA TYR A 3 3.63 -38.64 69.93
C TYR A 3 3.40 -37.97 68.57
N ALA A 4 4.28 -37.01 68.26
CA ALA A 4 4.40 -36.32 66.99
C ALA A 4 5.14 -37.19 65.96
N ALA A 5 4.80 -37.05 64.67
CA ALA A 5 5.61 -37.53 63.56
C ALA A 5 5.63 -36.46 62.45
N LEU A 6 6.84 -36.00 62.13
CA LEU A 6 7.20 -35.10 61.02
C LEU A 6 7.31 -35.92 59.71
N PRO A 7 6.97 -35.38 58.53
CA PRO A 7 7.28 -36.03 57.26
C PRO A 7 8.66 -35.61 56.73
N LEU A 8 9.40 -36.62 56.26
CA LEU A 8 10.71 -36.52 55.61
C LEU A 8 10.50 -36.19 54.12
N ILE A 9 11.08 -35.07 53.62
CA ILE A 9 11.11 -34.74 52.20
C ILE A 9 12.46 -35.18 51.63
N LEU A 10 12.43 -36.08 50.65
CA LEU A 10 13.59 -36.58 49.92
C LEU A 10 13.89 -35.65 48.73
N ALA A 11 15.05 -35.00 48.73
CA ALA A 11 15.52 -34.19 47.61
C ALA A 11 16.44 -35.03 46.70
N CYS A 12 15.99 -35.32 45.48
CA CYS A 12 16.84 -35.88 44.43
C CYS A 12 17.57 -34.74 43.70
N ALA A 13 18.89 -34.69 43.83
CA ALA A 13 19.74 -33.82 43.02
C ALA A 13 20.00 -34.45 41.64
N LEU A 14 19.47 -33.83 40.60
CA LEU A 14 19.83 -34.11 39.21
C LEU A 14 21.03 -33.23 38.83
N VAL A 15 22.21 -33.83 38.69
CA VAL A 15 23.39 -33.19 38.11
C VAL A 15 23.24 -33.23 36.60
N GLY A 16 22.78 -32.11 36.01
CA GLY A 16 22.74 -31.92 34.57
C GLY A 16 24.13 -31.53 34.04
N THR A 17 24.72 -32.39 33.21
CA THR A 17 25.89 -32.03 32.40
C THR A 17 25.48 -30.97 31.38
N ALA A 18 26.01 -29.76 31.52
CA ALA A 18 25.85 -28.71 30.52
C ALA A 18 26.53 -29.14 29.21
N ALA A 19 25.74 -29.58 28.25
CA ALA A 19 26.18 -29.67 26.87
C ALA A 19 26.36 -28.24 26.36
N GLU A 20 27.59 -27.89 26.01
CA GLU A 20 27.97 -26.63 25.40
C GLU A 20 27.11 -26.45 24.13
N SER A 21 26.22 -25.47 24.15
CA SER A 21 25.37 -25.16 23.00
C SER A 21 26.26 -24.81 21.82
N ALA A 22 26.10 -25.51 20.71
CA ALA A 22 26.79 -25.19 19.47
C ALA A 22 26.67 -23.69 19.17
N PRO A 23 27.76 -23.01 18.74
CA PRO A 23 27.72 -21.59 18.44
C PRO A 23 26.62 -21.31 17.42
N ALA A 24 25.83 -20.26 17.67
CA ALA A 24 24.83 -19.80 16.73
C ALA A 24 25.47 -19.69 15.32
N PRO A 25 24.80 -20.17 14.26
CA PRO A 25 25.35 -20.10 12.92
C PRO A 25 25.74 -18.65 12.62
N LYS A 26 26.97 -18.44 12.13
CA LYS A 26 27.41 -17.11 11.67
C LYS A 26 26.38 -16.56 10.70
N ASP A 27 25.90 -15.34 10.97
CA ASP A 27 24.99 -14.65 10.07
C ASP A 27 25.61 -14.60 8.66
N ALA A 28 24.80 -14.95 7.66
CA ALA A 28 25.21 -14.83 6.27
C ALA A 28 25.63 -13.39 5.99
N ALA A 29 26.65 -13.21 5.16
CA ALA A 29 27.11 -11.87 4.77
C ALA A 29 25.92 -11.03 4.23
N PRO A 30 25.86 -9.73 4.54
CA PRO A 30 24.84 -8.84 3.99
C PRO A 30 24.80 -8.90 2.46
N ILE A 31 23.60 -8.84 1.89
CA ILE A 31 23.41 -8.85 0.44
C ILE A 31 23.48 -7.40 -0.05
N GLY A 32 24.50 -7.08 -0.84
CA GLY A 32 24.73 -5.75 -1.37
C GLY A 32 23.85 -5.39 -2.57
N PHE A 33 23.84 -4.09 -2.92
CA PHE A 33 23.15 -3.58 -4.11
C PHE A 33 23.67 -4.18 -5.42
N THR A 34 24.96 -4.49 -5.49
CA THR A 34 25.55 -5.14 -6.66
C THR A 34 24.92 -6.52 -6.87
N GLU A 35 24.84 -7.35 -5.83
CA GLU A 35 24.21 -8.67 -5.92
C GLU A 35 22.74 -8.58 -6.33
N ILE A 36 22.00 -7.59 -5.80
CA ILE A 36 20.59 -7.37 -6.15
C ILE A 36 20.43 -7.05 -7.63
N VAL A 37 21.19 -6.07 -8.13
CA VAL A 37 21.09 -5.66 -9.54
C VAL A 37 21.60 -6.76 -10.46
N SER A 38 22.68 -7.46 -10.12
CA SER A 38 23.18 -8.58 -10.90
C SER A 38 22.18 -9.73 -10.99
N ALA A 39 21.48 -10.07 -9.91
CA ALA A 39 20.45 -11.11 -9.92
C ALA A 39 19.24 -10.71 -10.78
N ALA A 40 18.75 -9.47 -10.64
CA ALA A 40 17.65 -8.95 -11.46
C ALA A 40 18.03 -8.89 -12.95
N HIS A 41 19.25 -8.45 -13.25
CA HIS A 41 19.77 -8.37 -14.61
C HIS A 41 19.92 -9.76 -15.24
N ALA A 42 20.50 -10.73 -14.52
CA ALA A 42 20.63 -12.09 -15.00
C ALA A 42 19.27 -12.75 -15.28
N ASP A 43 18.29 -12.52 -14.42
CA ASP A 43 16.91 -12.99 -14.62
C ASP A 43 16.27 -12.35 -15.85
N ALA A 44 16.28 -11.01 -15.95
CA ALA A 44 15.71 -10.28 -17.08
C ALA A 44 16.29 -10.73 -18.43
N LYS A 45 17.60 -11.00 -18.47
CA LYS A 45 18.32 -11.44 -19.67
C LYS A 45 17.96 -12.87 -20.09
N ALA A 46 17.53 -13.71 -19.16
CA ALA A 46 17.12 -15.09 -19.44
C ALA A 46 15.66 -15.21 -19.91
N LEU A 47 14.86 -14.16 -19.72
CA LEU A 47 13.45 -14.12 -20.12
C LEU A 47 13.29 -13.78 -21.62
N PRO A 48 12.18 -14.21 -22.26
CA PRO A 48 11.77 -13.66 -23.55
C PRO A 48 11.65 -12.13 -23.49
N VAL A 49 11.97 -11.43 -24.60
CA VAL A 49 12.07 -9.96 -24.64
C VAL A 49 10.77 -9.28 -24.19
N GLU A 50 9.64 -9.80 -24.64
CA GLU A 50 8.31 -9.31 -24.28
C GLU A 50 7.97 -9.50 -22.79
N VAL A 51 8.51 -10.55 -22.16
CA VAL A 51 8.33 -10.81 -20.72
C VAL A 51 9.28 -9.95 -19.90
N ALA A 52 10.54 -9.80 -20.34
CA ALA A 52 11.51 -8.92 -19.71
C ALA A 52 10.99 -7.47 -19.65
N ALA A 53 10.44 -6.96 -20.76
CA ALA A 53 9.91 -5.59 -20.88
C ALA A 53 8.75 -5.25 -19.92
N ARG A 54 8.07 -6.27 -19.38
CA ARG A 54 6.98 -6.13 -18.42
C ARG A 54 7.31 -6.71 -17.05
N THR A 55 8.54 -7.16 -16.82
CA THR A 55 8.99 -7.66 -15.53
C THR A 55 9.48 -6.51 -14.66
N ARG A 56 9.13 -6.56 -13.37
CA ARG A 56 9.64 -5.67 -12.32
C ARG A 56 10.07 -6.49 -11.11
N TYR A 57 10.95 -5.93 -10.28
CA TYR A 57 11.57 -6.64 -9.18
C TYR A 57 11.30 -5.97 -7.83
N LEU A 58 11.09 -6.82 -6.82
CA LEU A 58 10.84 -6.46 -5.44
C LEU A 58 11.93 -7.10 -4.57
N SER A 59 12.78 -6.27 -3.95
CA SER A 59 13.90 -6.73 -3.12
C SER A 59 13.55 -6.74 -1.64
N ALA A 60 13.81 -7.85 -0.98
CA ALA A 60 13.74 -8.03 0.47
C ALA A 60 15.13 -8.34 1.07
N ALA A 61 16.20 -8.02 0.35
CA ALA A 61 17.60 -8.36 0.69
C ALA A 61 18.07 -7.86 2.07
N HIS A 62 17.52 -6.73 2.52
CA HIS A 62 17.82 -6.13 3.83
C HIS A 62 17.20 -6.89 5.01
N LEU A 63 16.32 -7.87 4.76
CA LEU A 63 15.63 -8.63 5.80
C LEU A 63 16.30 -9.98 6.07
N PRO A 64 16.37 -10.43 7.35
CA PRO A 64 16.69 -11.82 7.68
C PRO A 64 15.66 -12.80 7.11
N ALA A 65 16.05 -14.06 6.95
CA ALA A 65 15.28 -15.07 6.23
C ALA A 65 13.86 -15.30 6.80
N VAL A 66 13.70 -15.24 8.13
CA VAL A 66 12.38 -15.41 8.77
C VAL A 66 11.42 -14.29 8.36
N GLU A 67 11.89 -13.05 8.42
CA GLU A 67 11.10 -11.87 8.07
C GLU A 67 10.83 -11.80 6.56
N ARG A 68 11.77 -12.24 5.71
CA ARG A 68 11.54 -12.37 4.27
C ARG A 68 10.37 -13.29 3.93
N ARG A 69 10.23 -14.41 4.65
CA ARG A 69 9.11 -15.35 4.43
C ARG A 69 7.78 -14.74 4.81
N GLU A 70 7.73 -14.00 5.93
CA GLU A 70 6.53 -13.27 6.33
C GLU A 70 6.18 -12.18 5.31
N LEU A 71 7.15 -11.34 4.93
CA LEU A 71 6.93 -10.30 3.95
C LEU A 71 6.49 -10.87 2.60
N TYR A 72 7.01 -12.03 2.17
CA TYR A 72 6.55 -12.68 0.94
C TYR A 72 5.07 -13.05 1.01
N ALA A 73 4.59 -13.62 2.13
CA ALA A 73 3.19 -13.96 2.30
C ALA A 73 2.28 -12.73 2.30
N VAL A 74 2.68 -11.67 3.02
CA VAL A 74 1.99 -10.38 3.05
C VAL A 74 1.96 -9.73 1.67
N LEU A 75 3.09 -9.73 0.98
CA LEU A 75 3.23 -9.14 -0.34
C LEU A 75 2.42 -9.89 -1.39
N SER A 76 2.37 -11.23 -1.33
CA SER A 76 1.52 -12.06 -2.20
C SER A 76 0.05 -11.66 -2.08
N TYR A 77 -0.45 -11.41 -0.87
CA TYR A 77 -1.78 -10.83 -0.69
C TYR A 77 -1.86 -9.42 -1.28
N HIS A 78 -0.89 -8.56 -0.95
CA HIS A 78 -0.90 -7.14 -1.32
C HIS A 78 -0.92 -6.90 -2.83
N ILE A 79 -0.02 -7.53 -3.59
CA ILE A 79 0.04 -7.37 -5.06
C ILE A 79 -1.23 -7.88 -5.74
N ASN A 80 -1.87 -8.93 -5.20
CA ASN A 80 -3.14 -9.43 -5.71
C ASN A 80 -4.33 -8.57 -5.26
N GLY A 81 -4.25 -7.91 -4.10
CA GLY A 81 -5.22 -6.91 -3.64
C GLY A 81 -5.18 -5.61 -4.46
N LEU A 82 -4.10 -5.39 -5.21
CA LEU A 82 -3.97 -4.32 -6.20
C LEU A 82 -4.24 -4.81 -7.65
N SER A 83 -4.64 -6.06 -7.84
CA SER A 83 -4.86 -6.68 -9.15
C SER A 83 -6.27 -6.44 -9.67
N ARG A 84 -6.39 -6.30 -11.00
CA ARG A 84 -7.68 -6.30 -11.71
C ARG A 84 -7.91 -7.61 -12.49
N GLU A 85 -7.05 -8.60 -12.31
CA GLU A 85 -7.20 -9.95 -12.88
C GLU A 85 -8.03 -10.86 -11.99
N SER A 86 -8.61 -11.91 -12.59
CA SER A 86 -9.34 -12.95 -11.85
C SER A 86 -8.45 -14.05 -11.30
N LYS A 87 -7.22 -14.17 -11.82
CA LYS A 87 -6.26 -15.18 -11.39
C LYS A 87 -5.40 -14.62 -10.26
N LEU A 88 -5.31 -15.37 -9.16
CA LEU A 88 -4.31 -15.14 -8.13
C LEU A 88 -2.94 -15.60 -8.64
N THR A 89 -1.96 -14.69 -8.61
CA THR A 89 -0.60 -14.95 -9.08
C THR A 89 0.40 -14.52 -8.02
N ALA A 90 1.25 -15.43 -7.57
CA ALA A 90 2.34 -15.10 -6.64
C ALA A 90 3.52 -14.49 -7.40
N ALA A 91 4.27 -13.60 -6.75
CA ALA A 91 5.53 -13.10 -7.31
C ALA A 91 6.52 -14.26 -7.49
N ARG A 92 7.17 -14.35 -8.65
CA ARG A 92 8.15 -15.39 -8.95
C ARG A 92 9.41 -15.16 -8.12
N LYS A 93 9.85 -16.16 -7.36
CA LYS A 93 11.11 -16.07 -6.63
C LYS A 93 12.29 -16.21 -7.59
N VAL A 94 13.04 -15.13 -7.79
CA VAL A 94 14.33 -15.14 -8.51
C VAL A 94 15.40 -15.67 -7.57
N THR A 95 15.38 -15.17 -6.33
CA THR A 95 16.15 -15.69 -5.20
C THR A 95 15.26 -15.70 -3.95
N GLU A 96 15.78 -16.14 -2.81
CA GLU A 96 15.08 -16.05 -1.52
C GLU A 96 14.89 -14.60 -1.03
N TRP A 97 15.47 -13.60 -1.69
CA TRP A 97 15.41 -12.18 -1.31
C TRP A 97 15.08 -11.24 -2.47
N LEU A 98 14.88 -11.77 -3.68
CA LEU A 98 14.50 -11.01 -4.86
C LEU A 98 13.33 -11.71 -5.56
N TRP A 99 12.25 -10.97 -5.76
CA TRP A 99 11.04 -11.49 -6.36
C TRP A 99 10.68 -10.67 -7.60
N ALA A 100 10.16 -11.34 -8.62
CA ALA A 100 9.77 -10.74 -9.88
C ALA A 100 8.24 -10.76 -10.04
N VAL A 101 7.68 -9.66 -10.54
CA VAL A 101 6.28 -9.54 -10.94
C VAL A 101 6.23 -9.22 -12.43
N ASP A 102 5.33 -9.89 -13.15
CA ASP A 102 4.97 -9.54 -14.52
C ASP A 102 3.74 -8.62 -14.46
N LEU A 103 3.83 -7.40 -14.99
CA LEU A 103 2.75 -6.42 -14.91
C LEU A 103 1.42 -6.92 -15.51
N VAL A 104 1.49 -7.82 -16.50
CA VAL A 104 0.29 -8.37 -17.16
C VAL A 104 -0.46 -9.33 -16.26
N ASP A 105 0.23 -10.05 -15.35
CA ASP A 105 -0.42 -10.97 -14.40
C ASP A 105 -1.38 -10.25 -13.43
N TYR A 106 -1.31 -8.91 -13.35
CA TYR A 106 -2.11 -8.08 -12.47
C TYR A 106 -2.94 -7.01 -13.19
N ARG A 107 -2.81 -6.88 -14.53
CA ARG A 107 -3.30 -5.75 -15.34
C ARG A 107 -2.81 -4.38 -14.85
N TRP A 108 -1.55 -4.28 -14.47
CA TRP A 108 -0.95 -3.02 -14.06
C TRP A 108 -0.45 -2.20 -15.24
N ASP A 109 -0.72 -0.89 -15.20
CA ASP A 109 -0.11 0.07 -16.12
C ASP A 109 1.35 0.32 -15.70
N ALA A 110 2.28 0.11 -16.63
CA ALA A 110 3.70 0.38 -16.41
C ALA A 110 3.96 1.83 -15.95
N LYS A 111 3.12 2.79 -16.34
CA LYS A 111 3.23 4.19 -15.91
C LYS A 111 3.02 4.36 -14.41
N VAL A 112 2.08 3.62 -13.82
CA VAL A 112 1.82 3.68 -12.37
C VAL A 112 3.01 3.13 -11.61
N TRP A 113 3.60 2.02 -12.09
CA TRP A 113 4.86 1.50 -11.54
C TRP A 113 5.98 2.54 -11.66
N ASP A 114 6.15 3.16 -12.83
CA ASP A 114 7.24 4.10 -13.08
C ASP A 114 7.15 5.38 -12.23
N GLU A 115 5.97 5.74 -11.70
CA GLU A 115 5.83 6.84 -10.74
C GLU A 115 6.45 6.51 -9.37
N LEU A 116 6.70 5.23 -9.04
CA LEU A 116 7.45 4.85 -7.85
C LEU A 116 8.87 5.42 -7.82
N LYS A 117 9.43 5.85 -8.96
CA LYS A 117 10.74 6.55 -8.99
C LYS A 117 10.80 7.74 -8.03
N ARG A 118 9.66 8.39 -7.75
CA ARG A 118 9.55 9.53 -6.83
C ARG A 118 9.72 9.14 -5.36
N ALA A 119 9.52 7.87 -5.05
CA ALA A 119 9.48 7.34 -3.71
C ALA A 119 10.42 6.13 -3.53
N ASN A 120 11.26 5.81 -4.52
CA ASN A 120 12.22 4.71 -4.49
C ASN A 120 13.56 5.23 -3.98
N HIS A 121 13.74 5.22 -2.65
CA HIS A 121 14.90 5.84 -1.99
C HIS A 121 16.20 5.04 -2.18
N TYR A 122 16.10 3.79 -2.64
CA TYR A 122 17.20 2.82 -2.60
C TYR A 122 17.81 2.54 -3.98
N PHE A 123 17.04 2.68 -5.05
CA PHE A 123 17.49 2.37 -6.40
C PHE A 123 17.42 3.56 -7.38
N ALA A 124 16.78 4.66 -6.98
CA ALA A 124 16.70 5.88 -7.77
C ALA A 124 17.17 7.10 -6.98
N ILE A 125 17.66 8.12 -7.67
CA ILE A 125 17.96 9.43 -7.09
C ILE A 125 17.29 10.52 -7.90
N LYS A 126 16.72 11.50 -7.20
CA LYS A 126 16.19 12.72 -7.79
C LYS A 126 17.35 13.61 -8.23
N VAL A 127 17.33 14.04 -9.49
CA VAL A 127 18.26 15.03 -10.05
C VAL A 127 17.49 16.22 -10.60
N GLN A 128 18.12 17.39 -10.59
CA GLN A 128 17.56 18.60 -11.18
C GLN A 128 18.39 18.97 -12.40
N THR A 129 17.76 19.00 -13.58
CA THR A 129 18.46 19.50 -14.77
C THR A 129 18.59 21.02 -14.69
N ALA A 130 19.73 21.54 -15.16
CA ALA A 130 19.94 22.98 -15.21
C ALA A 130 18.99 23.63 -16.22
N ALA A 131 18.47 24.81 -15.89
CA ALA A 131 17.72 25.61 -16.84
C ALA A 131 18.64 26.06 -17.98
N VAL A 132 18.19 25.91 -19.22
CA VAL A 132 18.91 26.41 -20.40
C VAL A 132 18.28 27.74 -20.80
N ALA A 133 19.07 28.81 -20.77
CA ALA A 133 18.62 30.13 -21.19
C ALA A 133 18.22 30.13 -22.68
N ALA A 134 17.21 30.93 -23.02
CA ALA A 134 16.79 31.13 -24.40
C ALA A 134 17.96 31.69 -25.22
N VAL A 135 18.41 30.95 -26.22
CA VAL A 135 19.39 31.43 -27.20
C VAL A 135 18.62 32.00 -28.40
N PRO A 136 18.87 33.24 -28.83
CA PRO A 136 18.20 33.82 -30.00
C PRO A 136 18.41 32.94 -31.24
N VAL A 137 17.35 32.67 -31.98
CA VAL A 137 17.39 31.84 -33.19
C VAL A 137 17.30 32.75 -34.41
N THR A 138 18.30 32.69 -35.27
CA THR A 138 18.25 33.35 -36.58
C THR A 138 17.50 32.47 -37.57
N LYS A 139 16.44 33.00 -38.15
CA LYS A 139 15.62 32.37 -39.18
C LYS A 139 15.64 33.21 -40.44
N THR A 140 15.40 32.57 -41.57
CA THR A 140 15.25 33.25 -42.86
C THR A 140 13.77 33.27 -43.25
N ARG A 141 13.27 34.43 -43.67
CA ARG A 141 11.95 34.57 -44.30
C ARG A 141 12.10 35.12 -45.71
N GLN A 142 11.20 34.73 -46.61
CA GLN A 142 11.09 35.40 -47.90
C GLN A 142 10.28 36.70 -47.73
N VAL A 143 10.84 37.79 -48.22
CA VAL A 143 10.19 39.09 -48.27
C VAL A 143 10.21 39.63 -49.69
N THR A 144 9.14 40.29 -50.08
CA THR A 144 9.06 40.99 -51.36
C THR A 144 9.70 42.37 -51.20
N LYS A 145 10.77 42.64 -51.95
CA LYS A 145 11.44 43.95 -52.01
C LYS A 145 11.21 44.59 -53.38
N TYR A 146 11.34 45.91 -53.46
CA TYR A 146 11.17 46.67 -54.69
C TYR A 146 12.50 47.33 -55.07
N ASP A 147 12.86 47.28 -56.35
CA ASP A 147 14.03 48.00 -56.86
C ASP A 147 13.76 49.51 -57.02
N GLN A 148 14.81 50.27 -57.36
CA GLN A 148 14.72 51.72 -57.58
C GLN A 148 13.77 52.14 -58.72
N TYR A 149 13.24 51.20 -59.49
CA TYR A 149 12.27 51.41 -60.57
C TYR A 149 10.88 50.85 -60.24
N GLY A 150 10.65 50.40 -59.00
CA GLY A 150 9.35 49.92 -58.52
C GLY A 150 9.00 48.48 -58.88
N ARG A 151 9.95 47.67 -59.36
CA ARG A 151 9.72 46.24 -59.68
C ARG A 151 9.96 45.37 -58.46
N SER A 152 9.03 44.46 -58.18
CA SER A 152 9.13 43.53 -57.04
C SER A 152 10.03 42.33 -57.34
N TYR A 153 10.85 41.92 -56.37
CA TYR A 153 11.59 40.66 -56.36
C TYR A 153 11.53 40.00 -54.98
N GLN A 154 11.67 38.68 -54.93
CA GLN A 154 11.76 37.95 -53.65
C GLN A 154 13.18 37.97 -53.14
N ALA A 155 13.36 38.35 -51.88
CA ALA A 155 14.63 38.34 -51.17
C ALA A 155 14.51 37.50 -49.90
N ASN A 156 15.56 36.77 -49.57
CA ASN A 156 15.70 36.14 -48.27
C ASN A 156 16.17 37.19 -47.26
N GLU A 157 15.44 37.34 -46.16
CA GLU A 157 15.79 38.22 -45.06
C GLU A 157 15.97 37.39 -43.79
N GLU A 158 17.12 37.55 -43.14
CA GLU A 158 17.36 36.97 -41.83
C GLU A 158 16.68 37.84 -40.75
N TYR A 159 16.00 37.19 -39.82
CA TYR A 159 15.48 37.81 -38.62
C TYR A 159 15.80 36.94 -37.41
N THR A 160 15.98 37.57 -36.26
CA THR A 160 16.25 36.88 -35.01
C THR A 160 14.99 36.91 -34.16
N GLU A 161 14.55 35.75 -33.70
CA GLU A 161 13.49 35.64 -32.69
C GLU A 161 14.06 35.10 -31.37
N PRO A 162 13.46 35.44 -30.21
CA PRO A 162 13.83 34.82 -28.95
C PRO A 162 13.69 33.30 -29.05
N GLY A 163 14.73 32.55 -28.69
CA GLY A 163 14.61 31.10 -28.54
C GLY A 163 13.69 30.72 -27.38
N ALA A 164 13.36 29.43 -27.29
CA ALA A 164 12.68 28.91 -26.12
C ALA A 164 13.70 28.64 -25.00
N ALA A 165 13.44 29.17 -23.80
CA ALA A 165 14.16 28.74 -22.61
C ALA A 165 13.63 27.35 -22.19
N THR A 166 14.54 26.46 -21.79
CA THR A 166 14.17 25.17 -21.20
C THR A 166 14.22 25.31 -19.69
N PRO A 167 13.08 25.24 -18.97
CA PRO A 167 13.10 25.31 -17.52
C PRO A 167 13.83 24.10 -16.91
N ALA A 168 14.41 24.30 -15.73
CA ALA A 168 14.92 23.21 -14.92
C ALA A 168 13.79 22.19 -14.68
N LYS A 169 14.08 20.91 -14.91
CA LYS A 169 13.11 19.83 -14.74
C LYS A 169 13.65 18.83 -13.72
N GLU A 170 12.75 18.36 -12.87
CA GLU A 170 13.05 17.21 -12.02
C GLU A 170 13.09 15.95 -12.87
N ASP A 171 14.15 15.18 -12.70
CA ASP A 171 14.32 13.87 -13.32
C ASP A 171 14.77 12.86 -12.27
N PHE A 172 14.66 11.57 -12.61
CA PHE A 172 15.08 10.47 -11.76
C PHE A 172 15.96 9.54 -12.55
N ILE A 173 17.15 9.27 -12.01
CA ILE A 173 18.13 8.37 -12.61
C ILE A 173 18.41 7.20 -11.66
N PRO A 174 18.89 6.06 -12.19
CA PRO A 174 19.43 5.00 -11.35
C PRO A 174 20.49 5.54 -10.39
N ALA A 175 20.43 5.10 -9.13
CA ALA A 175 21.30 5.63 -8.10
C ALA A 175 22.79 5.34 -8.37
N PRO A 176 23.71 6.26 -8.01
CA PRO A 176 25.12 6.17 -8.38
C PRO A 176 25.91 5.06 -7.67
N TRP A 177 25.35 4.48 -6.60
CA TRP A 177 25.93 3.31 -5.91
C TRP A 177 25.59 1.98 -6.58
N LEU A 178 24.76 1.98 -7.63
CA LEU A 178 24.41 0.79 -8.38
C LEU A 178 25.47 0.47 -9.46
N PRO A 179 25.66 -0.82 -9.82
CA PRO A 179 26.56 -1.19 -10.91
C PRO A 179 26.01 -0.66 -12.24
N VAL A 180 26.66 0.39 -12.78
CA VAL A 180 26.16 1.19 -13.90
C VAL A 180 25.86 0.36 -15.15
N LYS A 181 26.73 -0.60 -15.49
CA LYS A 181 26.56 -1.43 -16.69
C LYS A 181 25.31 -2.30 -16.59
N GLU A 182 25.24 -3.12 -15.55
CA GLU A 182 24.14 -4.05 -15.30
C GLU A 182 22.81 -3.32 -15.13
N MET A 183 22.82 -2.17 -14.44
CA MET A 183 21.62 -1.37 -14.25
C MET A 183 21.14 -0.74 -15.56
N THR A 184 22.04 -0.26 -16.41
CA THR A 184 21.69 0.30 -17.73
C THR A 184 21.09 -0.78 -18.64
N GLU A 185 21.71 -1.96 -18.68
CA GLU A 185 21.19 -3.11 -19.42
C GLU A 185 19.81 -3.54 -18.88
N LEU A 186 19.64 -3.59 -17.55
CA LEU A 186 18.36 -3.93 -16.91
C LEU A 186 17.25 -2.91 -17.23
N VAL A 187 17.54 -1.61 -17.18
CA VAL A 187 16.60 -0.55 -17.59
C VAL A 187 16.16 -0.74 -19.04
N SER A 188 17.11 -1.06 -19.94
CA SER A 188 16.81 -1.33 -21.35
C SER A 188 15.96 -2.58 -21.56
N LEU A 189 16.22 -3.66 -20.80
CA LEU A 189 15.48 -4.93 -20.91
C LEU A 189 14.05 -4.81 -20.38
N THR A 190 13.87 -4.07 -19.29
CA THR A 190 12.58 -3.92 -18.58
C THR A 190 11.77 -2.72 -19.06
N GLY A 191 12.36 -1.82 -19.83
CA GLY A 191 11.71 -0.59 -20.28
C GLY A 191 11.31 0.34 -19.14
N SER A 192 11.92 0.22 -17.95
CA SER A 192 11.60 1.04 -16.77
C SER A 192 12.85 1.68 -16.21
N ALA A 193 12.76 2.97 -15.86
CA ALA A 193 13.81 3.67 -15.13
C ALA A 193 13.93 3.22 -13.65
N THR A 194 12.93 2.50 -13.13
CA THR A 194 12.82 2.01 -11.76
C THR A 194 12.45 0.52 -11.75
N PRO A 195 13.32 -0.36 -12.30
CA PRO A 195 13.00 -1.78 -12.46
C PRO A 195 13.01 -2.55 -11.12
N ILE A 196 13.66 -2.01 -10.08
CA ILE A 196 13.76 -2.63 -8.76
C ILE A 196 13.24 -1.65 -7.71
N VAL A 197 12.37 -2.13 -6.82
CA VAL A 197 11.91 -1.41 -5.63
C VAL A 197 12.09 -2.31 -4.41
N ARG A 198 12.31 -1.74 -3.23
CA ARG A 198 12.29 -2.52 -1.99
C ARG A 198 10.87 -3.02 -1.71
N ALA A 199 10.71 -4.28 -1.33
CA ALA A 199 9.41 -4.93 -1.17
C ALA A 199 8.57 -4.31 -0.04
N ASP A 200 9.20 -3.92 1.06
CA ASP A 200 8.57 -3.24 2.19
C ASP A 200 8.20 -1.78 1.86
N GLU A 201 9.08 -1.07 1.14
CA GLU A 201 8.77 0.26 0.59
C GLU A 201 7.59 0.19 -0.40
N PHE A 202 7.58 -0.79 -1.30
CA PHE A 202 6.47 -1.02 -2.22
C PHE A 202 5.15 -1.22 -1.46
N LEU A 203 5.13 -2.11 -0.46
CA LEU A 203 3.98 -2.34 0.40
C LEU A 203 3.47 -1.03 1.02
N PHE A 204 4.38 -0.24 1.60
CA PHE A 204 4.05 1.02 2.25
C PHE A 204 3.55 2.11 1.29
N ARG A 205 4.20 2.27 0.14
CA ARG A 205 3.88 3.30 -0.86
C ARG A 205 2.61 3.01 -1.65
N THR A 206 2.20 1.75 -1.73
CA THR A 206 1.04 1.33 -2.51
C THR A 206 -0.14 0.86 -1.63
N GLY A 207 0.09 0.68 -0.32
CA GLY A 207 -0.93 0.31 0.65
C GLY A 207 -1.82 1.44 1.16
N ALA A 208 -1.61 2.69 0.73
CA ALA A 208 -2.47 3.83 1.07
C ALA A 208 -2.51 4.86 -0.07
N GLN A 209 -3.46 5.80 -0.02
CA GLN A 209 -3.58 6.84 -1.06
C GLN A 209 -3.07 8.21 -0.63
N ALA A 210 -3.35 8.65 0.60
CA ALA A 210 -3.02 9.99 1.04
C ALA A 210 -1.52 10.25 0.84
N GLU A 211 -1.18 11.40 0.25
CA GLU A 211 0.20 11.84 -0.02
C GLU A 211 0.98 10.93 -1.01
N ARG A 212 0.31 10.01 -1.71
CA ARG A 212 0.92 9.01 -2.61
C ARG A 212 0.37 9.06 -4.06
N LYS A 213 -0.25 10.18 -4.44
CA LYS A 213 -0.89 10.34 -5.76
C LYS A 213 0.05 9.95 -6.91
N GLY A 214 -0.45 9.13 -7.83
CA GLY A 214 0.28 8.59 -8.98
C GLY A 214 0.84 7.19 -8.75
N HIS A 215 0.93 6.74 -7.50
CA HIS A 215 1.46 5.42 -7.14
C HIS A 215 0.80 4.82 -5.88
N GLY A 216 -0.28 5.44 -5.36
CA GLY A 216 -1.00 5.00 -4.18
C GLY A 216 -2.05 3.95 -4.49
N TYR A 217 -2.69 3.41 -3.45
CA TYR A 217 -3.66 2.29 -3.54
C TYR A 217 -4.68 2.42 -4.70
N TYR A 218 -5.31 3.58 -4.86
CA TYR A 218 -6.28 3.80 -5.92
C TYR A 218 -5.65 3.91 -7.31
N ASP A 219 -4.41 4.42 -7.42
CA ASP A 219 -3.73 4.53 -8.71
C ASP A 219 -3.48 3.15 -9.33
N TRP A 220 -3.10 2.15 -8.51
CA TRP A 220 -2.92 0.75 -8.96
C TRP A 220 -4.22 0.09 -9.40
N LEU A 221 -5.31 0.37 -8.70
CA LEU A 221 -6.63 -0.13 -9.05
C LEU A 221 -7.32 0.72 -10.13
N GLY A 222 -6.75 1.87 -10.51
CA GLY A 222 -7.32 2.79 -11.49
C GLY A 222 -8.63 3.43 -11.03
N PHE A 223 -8.75 3.76 -9.75
CA PHE A 223 -9.94 4.38 -9.18
C PHE A 223 -9.79 5.90 -9.07
N THR A 224 -10.85 6.60 -9.45
CA THR A 224 -10.95 8.07 -9.32
C THR A 224 -12.27 8.51 -8.68
N LYS A 225 -13.27 7.62 -8.68
CA LYS A 225 -14.63 7.82 -8.15
C LYS A 225 -15.24 6.45 -7.81
N ARG A 226 -16.27 6.44 -6.96
CA ARG A 226 -16.94 5.20 -6.52
C ARG A 226 -17.40 4.31 -7.70
N ALA A 227 -17.87 4.93 -8.78
CA ALA A 227 -18.31 4.22 -9.99
C ALA A 227 -17.21 3.33 -10.63
N ASP A 228 -15.92 3.65 -10.44
CA ASP A 228 -14.82 2.83 -10.97
C ASP A 228 -14.70 1.51 -10.17
N ALA A 229 -14.88 1.57 -8.84
CA ALA A 229 -14.94 0.40 -7.97
C ALA A 229 -16.22 -0.41 -8.20
N GLU A 230 -17.39 0.24 -8.35
CA GLU A 230 -18.66 -0.44 -8.69
C GLU A 230 -18.52 -1.21 -10.02
N LYS A 231 -17.84 -0.62 -11.01
CA LYS A 231 -17.55 -1.27 -12.29
C LYS A 231 -16.63 -2.47 -12.13
N LEU A 232 -15.57 -2.38 -11.31
CA LEU A 232 -14.66 -3.50 -11.08
C LEU A 232 -15.37 -4.65 -10.32
N ALA A 233 -16.22 -4.31 -9.35
CA ALA A 233 -17.08 -5.26 -8.65
C ALA A 233 -18.18 -5.84 -9.57
N ALA A 234 -18.44 -5.23 -10.73
CA ALA A 234 -19.58 -5.52 -11.59
C ALA A 234 -20.92 -5.45 -10.81
N LEU A 235 -21.09 -4.35 -10.07
CA LEU A 235 -22.33 -4.02 -9.38
C LEU A 235 -23.32 -3.34 -10.34
N ASP A 236 -24.51 -3.91 -10.45
CA ASP A 236 -25.70 -3.21 -10.95
C ASP A 236 -26.65 -2.96 -9.78
N ARG A 237 -26.57 -1.75 -9.25
CA ARG A 237 -27.27 -1.34 -8.03
C ARG A 237 -28.78 -1.38 -8.19
N LYS A 238 -29.27 -0.79 -9.29
CA LYS A 238 -30.70 -0.77 -9.62
C LYS A 238 -31.22 -2.19 -9.79
N LYS A 239 -30.45 -3.05 -10.46
CA LYS A 239 -30.89 -4.43 -10.66
C LYS A 239 -30.90 -5.24 -9.37
N ALA A 240 -29.90 -5.04 -8.51
CA ALA A 240 -29.89 -5.65 -7.18
C ALA A 240 -31.09 -5.18 -6.35
N GLU A 241 -31.44 -3.89 -6.41
CA GLU A 241 -32.62 -3.33 -5.75
C GLU A 241 -33.93 -3.92 -6.31
N GLU A 242 -34.13 -3.94 -7.63
CA GLU A 242 -35.31 -4.53 -8.29
C GLU A 242 -35.52 -6.01 -7.93
N LEU A 243 -34.44 -6.76 -7.83
CA LEU A 243 -34.46 -8.20 -7.52
C LEU A 243 -34.46 -8.51 -6.03
N TYR A 244 -34.50 -7.49 -5.16
CA TYR A 244 -34.37 -7.64 -3.71
C TYR A 244 -33.11 -8.44 -3.31
N ARG A 245 -32.02 -8.18 -4.02
CA ARG A 245 -30.67 -8.70 -3.73
C ARG A 245 -29.80 -7.70 -2.97
N GLU A 246 -30.40 -6.61 -2.50
CA GLU A 246 -29.83 -5.80 -1.44
C GLU A 246 -30.31 -6.28 -0.07
N LEU A 247 -29.45 -6.14 0.93
CA LEU A 247 -29.74 -6.41 2.34
C LEU A 247 -29.16 -5.26 3.16
N ALA A 248 -29.74 -4.96 4.32
CA ALA A 248 -29.19 -3.94 5.20
C ALA A 248 -29.25 -4.34 6.67
N ALA A 249 -28.38 -3.73 7.47
CA ALA A 249 -28.38 -3.74 8.92
C ALA A 249 -28.50 -2.32 9.46
N ILE A 250 -29.15 -2.20 10.61
CA ILE A 250 -29.23 -0.93 11.36
C ILE A 250 -28.28 -1.04 12.55
N VAL A 251 -27.36 -0.09 12.69
CA VAL A 251 -26.36 -0.07 13.78
C VAL A 251 -26.52 1.24 14.57
N PRO A 252 -27.38 1.27 15.60
CA PRO A 252 -27.62 2.48 16.39
C PRO A 252 -26.45 2.86 17.30
N VAL A 253 -25.66 1.87 17.73
CA VAL A 253 -24.43 2.06 18.52
C VAL A 253 -23.30 1.31 17.83
N SER A 254 -22.39 2.06 17.22
CA SER A 254 -21.26 1.53 16.46
C SER A 254 -20.03 1.34 17.36
N ASN A 255 -19.22 0.32 17.04
CA ASN A 255 -17.88 0.14 17.63
C ASN A 255 -16.77 0.73 16.72
N VAL A 256 -17.15 1.41 15.63
CA VAL A 256 -16.24 1.96 14.62
C VAL A 256 -16.39 3.49 14.53
N SER A 257 -17.64 3.96 14.49
CA SER A 257 -18.00 5.38 14.42
C SER A 257 -18.59 5.84 15.75
N PRO A 258 -18.40 7.10 16.16
CA PRO A 258 -19.08 7.66 17.34
C PRO A 258 -20.59 7.76 17.16
N ASN A 259 -21.10 7.71 15.92
CA ASN A 259 -22.52 7.84 15.60
C ASN A 259 -23.12 6.53 15.08
N ASN A 260 -24.45 6.53 14.94
CA ASN A 260 -25.16 5.46 14.27
C ASN A 260 -24.74 5.32 12.79
N ARG A 261 -24.99 4.16 12.21
CA ARG A 261 -24.75 3.88 10.80
C ARG A 261 -25.74 2.85 10.28
N GLN A 262 -25.88 2.80 8.96
CA GLN A 262 -26.49 1.65 8.28
C GLN A 262 -25.41 0.94 7.46
N VAL A 263 -25.53 -0.38 7.34
CA VAL A 263 -24.66 -1.18 6.48
C VAL A 263 -25.52 -1.83 5.42
N PHE A 264 -25.18 -1.65 4.16
CA PHE A 264 -25.84 -2.26 3.03
C PHE A 264 -24.93 -3.30 2.39
N ARG A 265 -25.54 -4.36 1.89
CA ARG A 265 -24.92 -5.36 1.04
C ARG A 265 -25.68 -5.43 -0.27
N TYR A 266 -24.98 -5.36 -1.39
CA TYR A 266 -25.50 -5.65 -2.72
C TYR A 266 -24.83 -6.91 -3.27
N ALA A 267 -25.61 -7.77 -3.93
CA ALA A 267 -25.03 -8.84 -4.74
C ALA A 267 -24.38 -8.26 -6.00
N THR A 268 -23.20 -8.77 -6.36
CA THR A 268 -22.50 -8.38 -7.59
C THR A 268 -22.17 -9.63 -8.41
N LEU A 269 -21.70 -9.44 -9.65
CA LEU A 269 -21.23 -10.56 -10.47
C LEU A 269 -19.93 -11.18 -9.91
N THR A 270 -19.06 -10.37 -9.32
CA THR A 270 -17.78 -10.83 -8.74
C THR A 270 -17.94 -11.45 -7.35
N GLY A 271 -19.02 -11.11 -6.63
CA GLY A 271 -19.32 -11.61 -5.29
C GLY A 271 -20.25 -10.68 -4.54
N SER A 272 -19.68 -9.79 -3.74
CA SER A 272 -20.43 -8.86 -2.89
C SER A 272 -19.90 -7.44 -2.93
N TRP A 273 -20.79 -6.50 -2.60
CA TRP A 273 -20.48 -5.11 -2.31
C TRP A 273 -21.09 -4.77 -0.95
N TRP A 274 -20.25 -4.54 0.03
CA TRP A 274 -20.62 -4.07 1.35
C TRP A 274 -20.26 -2.61 1.46
N GLU A 275 -21.23 -1.79 1.85
CA GLU A 275 -21.00 -0.38 2.14
C GLU A 275 -21.60 -0.03 3.48
N SER A 276 -20.88 0.81 4.19
CA SER A 276 -21.43 1.50 5.33
C SER A 276 -21.87 2.91 4.93
N ARG A 277 -22.90 3.40 5.60
CA ARG A 277 -23.42 4.76 5.46
C ARG A 277 -23.35 5.41 6.83
N ASP A 278 -22.29 6.18 7.03
CA ASP A 278 -21.93 6.80 8.29
C ASP A 278 -22.42 8.24 8.37
N ALA A 279 -22.99 8.61 9.51
CA ALA A 279 -23.47 9.96 9.77
C ALA A 279 -22.60 10.71 10.79
N ASN A 280 -22.53 12.04 10.65
CA ASN A 280 -21.83 12.91 11.60
C ASN A 280 -22.63 13.19 12.89
N ASN A 281 -23.90 12.80 12.95
CA ASN A 281 -24.72 12.81 14.16
C ASN A 281 -25.78 11.70 14.07
N SER A 282 -26.53 11.47 15.15
CA SER A 282 -27.53 10.40 15.23
C SER A 282 -28.99 10.89 15.28
N ALA A 283 -29.27 12.12 14.82
CA ALA A 283 -30.56 12.80 14.97
C ALA A 283 -31.23 13.14 13.62
N ASP A 284 -32.51 13.54 13.67
CA ASP A 284 -33.30 13.94 12.50
C ASP A 284 -33.20 12.93 11.34
N LYS A 285 -32.93 13.38 10.11
CA LYS A 285 -32.74 12.52 8.93
C LYS A 285 -31.52 11.59 9.00
N ARG A 286 -30.62 11.82 9.96
CA ARG A 286 -29.46 10.96 10.26
C ARG A 286 -29.74 9.98 11.40
N ASN A 287 -30.97 9.88 11.89
CA ASN A 287 -31.33 8.80 12.78
C ASN A 287 -31.49 7.51 11.98
N ALA A 288 -30.51 6.59 12.06
CA ALA A 288 -30.46 5.33 11.33
C ALA A 288 -31.59 4.34 11.70
N VAL A 289 -32.27 4.54 12.84
CA VAL A 289 -33.41 3.72 13.25
C VAL A 289 -34.71 4.28 12.68
N ALA A 290 -34.86 5.61 12.70
CA ALA A 290 -36.09 6.28 12.28
C ALA A 290 -36.19 6.50 10.77
N ASN A 291 -35.05 6.62 10.07
CA ASN A 291 -35.00 6.83 8.63
C ASN A 291 -34.31 5.63 7.99
N LEU A 292 -34.96 5.03 7.01
CA LEU A 292 -34.53 3.79 6.36
C LEU A 292 -34.38 4.02 4.86
N LEU A 293 -33.57 3.20 4.20
CA LEU A 293 -33.34 3.28 2.75
C LEU A 293 -32.95 4.70 2.31
N GLU A 294 -33.65 5.27 1.34
CA GLU A 294 -33.42 6.62 0.80
C GLU A 294 -33.76 7.76 1.78
N ASP A 295 -34.53 7.50 2.83
CA ASP A 295 -34.88 8.51 3.83
C ASP A 295 -33.67 8.83 4.76
N TYR A 296 -32.74 7.87 4.91
CA TYR A 296 -31.55 8.02 5.74
C TYR A 296 -30.48 8.87 5.05
N GLN A 297 -30.08 9.96 5.70
CA GLN A 297 -28.96 10.78 5.27
C GLN A 297 -27.67 10.32 5.93
N HIS A 298 -26.61 10.16 5.14
CA HIS A 298 -25.26 9.89 5.60
C HIS A 298 -24.29 10.93 5.05
N ASP A 299 -23.07 10.95 5.59
CA ASP A 299 -22.03 11.92 5.26
C ASP A 299 -20.79 11.24 4.66
N ALA A 300 -20.52 9.98 5.02
CA ALA A 300 -19.38 9.21 4.56
C ALA A 300 -19.71 7.72 4.33
N GLU A 301 -18.87 7.06 3.53
CA GLU A 301 -19.00 5.66 3.17
C GLU A 301 -17.64 4.95 3.25
N GLU A 302 -17.61 3.81 3.94
CA GLU A 302 -16.55 2.79 3.80
C GLU A 302 -17.12 1.59 3.05
N ILE A 303 -16.42 1.17 1.99
CA ILE A 303 -16.82 0.10 1.09
C ILE A 303 -15.80 -1.04 1.13
N VAL A 304 -16.30 -2.27 1.24
CA VAL A 304 -15.57 -3.51 1.01
C VAL A 304 -16.27 -4.28 -0.10
N PHE A 305 -15.57 -4.65 -1.17
CA PHE A 305 -16.16 -5.37 -2.29
C PHE A 305 -15.28 -6.54 -2.74
N THR A 306 -15.84 -7.49 -3.46
CA THR A 306 -15.09 -8.62 -4.00
C THR A 306 -14.37 -8.22 -5.29
N LEU A 307 -13.03 -8.31 -5.29
CA LEU A 307 -12.21 -8.18 -6.50
C LEU A 307 -12.43 -9.38 -7.43
N PRO A 308 -12.11 -9.29 -8.74
CA PRO A 308 -12.28 -10.40 -9.67
C PRO A 308 -11.56 -11.69 -9.28
N ASN A 309 -10.48 -11.60 -8.47
CA ASN A 309 -9.72 -12.74 -7.95
C ASN A 309 -10.22 -13.26 -6.59
N GLY A 310 -11.33 -12.74 -6.08
CA GLY A 310 -11.94 -13.17 -4.82
C GLY A 310 -11.40 -12.46 -3.58
N LEU A 311 -10.32 -11.66 -3.67
CA LEU A 311 -9.82 -10.88 -2.53
C LEU A 311 -10.75 -9.69 -2.21
N PRO A 312 -10.73 -9.17 -0.96
CA PRO A 312 -11.42 -7.93 -0.65
C PRO A 312 -10.70 -6.73 -1.26
N GLY A 313 -11.44 -5.88 -1.95
CA GLY A 313 -11.05 -4.53 -2.37
C GLY A 313 -11.73 -3.48 -1.48
N PHE A 314 -11.10 -2.32 -1.35
CA PHE A 314 -11.54 -1.27 -0.43
C PHE A 314 -11.76 0.05 -1.17
N TYR A 315 -12.72 0.84 -0.71
CA TYR A 315 -12.94 2.19 -1.22
C TYR A 315 -13.56 3.08 -0.15
N LEU A 316 -13.19 4.35 -0.14
CA LEU A 316 -13.77 5.38 0.73
C LEU A 316 -14.36 6.51 -0.11
N SER A 317 -15.57 6.94 0.23
CA SER A 317 -16.21 8.08 -0.41
C SER A 317 -16.99 8.96 0.56
N ASP A 318 -17.25 10.20 0.14
CA ASP A 318 -18.33 11.00 0.71
C ASP A 318 -19.72 10.46 0.27
N ALA A 319 -20.80 11.00 0.84
CA ALA A 319 -22.17 10.61 0.48
C ALA A 319 -22.56 10.86 -1.00
N LYS A 320 -21.76 11.63 -1.77
CA LYS A 320 -21.96 11.87 -3.20
C LYS A 320 -21.17 10.89 -4.07
N GLY A 321 -20.38 10.00 -3.47
CA GLY A 321 -19.52 9.06 -4.17
C GLY A 321 -18.20 9.68 -4.65
N ASN A 322 -17.83 10.87 -4.16
CA ASN A 322 -16.51 11.44 -4.42
C ASN A 322 -15.48 10.68 -3.59
N GLN A 323 -14.35 10.37 -4.22
CA GLN A 323 -13.24 9.71 -3.55
C GLN A 323 -12.73 10.52 -2.35
N VAL A 324 -12.44 9.82 -1.26
CA VAL A 324 -11.59 10.34 -0.18
C VAL A 324 -10.42 9.39 0.06
N ASP A 325 -9.26 9.95 0.39
CA ASP A 325 -8.03 9.18 0.62
C ASP A 325 -7.96 8.65 2.06
N THR A 326 -8.61 9.36 2.98
CA THR A 326 -8.82 8.96 4.38
C THR A 326 -10.27 9.19 4.79
N ALA A 327 -10.80 8.37 5.69
CA ALA A 327 -12.11 8.65 6.28
C ALA A 327 -12.05 9.96 7.09
N PRO A 328 -13.13 10.76 7.14
CA PRO A 328 -13.15 11.94 7.99
C PRO A 328 -12.97 11.57 9.47
N ASP A 329 -12.15 12.32 10.20
CA ASP A 329 -11.86 12.05 11.62
C ASP A 329 -13.10 12.18 12.52
N THR A 330 -14.14 12.90 12.07
CA THR A 330 -15.45 12.97 12.74
C THR A 330 -16.28 11.69 12.60
N ILE A 331 -15.89 10.80 11.68
CA ILE A 331 -16.59 9.55 11.35
C ILE A 331 -15.85 8.35 11.93
N ALA A 332 -14.54 8.25 11.76
CA ALA A 332 -13.78 7.10 12.22
C ALA A 332 -12.33 7.46 12.50
N SER A 333 -11.70 6.69 13.37
CA SER A 333 -10.28 6.81 13.70
C SER A 333 -9.64 5.43 13.75
N ASP A 334 -8.42 5.32 13.23
CA ASP A 334 -7.68 4.06 13.21
C ASP A 334 -7.04 3.77 14.57
N GLY A 335 -7.80 3.09 15.44
CA GLY A 335 -7.33 2.62 16.73
C GLY A 335 -6.23 1.56 16.67
N ARG A 336 -5.94 1.01 15.47
CA ARG A 336 -4.87 0.02 15.26
C ARG A 336 -3.59 0.63 14.69
N SER A 337 -3.63 1.89 14.27
CA SER A 337 -2.42 2.62 13.88
C SER A 337 -1.37 2.50 14.99
N THR A 338 -0.16 2.16 14.55
CA THR A 338 1.03 1.97 15.38
C THR A 338 1.79 3.28 15.62
N ASN A 339 1.29 4.41 15.11
CA ASN A 339 1.82 5.75 15.34
C ASN A 339 0.73 6.79 15.69
N ASN A 340 1.11 8.07 15.70
CA ASN A 340 0.22 9.19 16.04
C ASN A 340 -0.71 9.62 14.89
N ASP A 341 -0.49 9.17 13.65
CA ASP A 341 -1.45 9.34 12.57
C ASP A 341 -2.60 8.35 12.79
N ARG A 342 -3.73 8.89 13.23
CA ARG A 342 -4.95 8.14 13.53
C ARG A 342 -6.01 8.21 12.43
N ARG A 343 -5.66 8.77 11.26
CA ARG A 343 -6.55 8.78 10.09
C ARG A 343 -6.77 7.34 9.60
N VAL A 344 -7.98 7.03 9.16
CA VAL A 344 -8.27 5.75 8.50
C VAL A 344 -7.88 5.86 7.03
N HIS A 345 -6.73 5.30 6.65
CA HIS A 345 -6.24 5.29 5.27
C HIS A 345 -6.86 4.13 4.49
N VAL A 346 -7.34 4.39 3.27
CA VAL A 346 -7.78 3.28 2.39
C VAL A 346 -6.64 2.30 2.15
N GLY A 347 -6.94 1.00 2.00
CA GLY A 347 -5.93 -0.05 1.87
C GLY A 347 -5.50 -0.53 3.24
N TYR A 348 -4.38 -0.03 3.76
CA TYR A 348 -3.75 -0.51 5.00
C TYR A 348 -4.71 -0.54 6.19
N SER A 349 -5.35 0.57 6.54
CA SER A 349 -6.25 0.61 7.71
C SER A 349 -7.44 -0.34 7.52
N CYS A 350 -7.89 -0.54 6.28
CA CYS A 350 -8.94 -1.50 5.97
C CYS A 350 -8.46 -2.94 6.20
N VAL A 351 -7.28 -3.32 5.68
CA VAL A 351 -6.69 -4.65 5.93
C VAL A 351 -6.46 -4.89 7.43
N ALA A 352 -5.94 -3.89 8.13
CA ALA A 352 -5.70 -3.94 9.57
C ALA A 352 -6.99 -4.01 10.38
N CYS A 353 -8.08 -3.39 9.95
CA CYS A 353 -9.35 -3.43 10.67
C CYS A 353 -10.19 -4.69 10.35
N HIS A 354 -10.08 -5.21 9.13
CA HIS A 354 -10.84 -6.35 8.58
C HIS A 354 -10.03 -7.66 8.52
N GLN A 355 -9.18 -7.90 9.52
CA GLN A 355 -8.32 -9.09 9.58
C GLN A 355 -9.07 -10.41 9.69
N ASP A 356 -10.31 -10.39 10.16
CA ASP A 356 -11.16 -11.57 10.36
C ASP A 356 -11.93 -11.91 9.07
N ALA A 357 -11.19 -12.10 7.98
CA ALA A 357 -11.70 -12.45 6.65
C ALA A 357 -12.44 -11.32 5.92
N GLY A 358 -11.85 -10.12 5.87
CA GLY A 358 -12.25 -9.04 4.99
C GLY A 358 -13.51 -8.28 5.41
N LEU A 359 -14.32 -8.79 6.34
CA LEU A 359 -15.52 -8.12 6.86
C LEU A 359 -15.60 -8.20 8.38
N LYS A 360 -15.98 -7.09 9.03
CA LYS A 360 -16.27 -7.09 10.47
C LYS A 360 -17.72 -7.53 10.76
N PRO A 361 -17.93 -8.33 11.83
CA PRO A 361 -19.26 -8.57 12.35
C PRO A 361 -19.94 -7.27 12.78
N MET A 362 -21.26 -7.19 12.60
CA MET A 362 -22.06 -6.02 12.95
C MET A 362 -23.14 -6.36 13.97
N ARG A 363 -23.47 -5.41 14.85
CA ARG A 363 -24.57 -5.52 15.80
C ARG A 363 -25.85 -5.07 15.14
N ASP A 364 -26.48 -5.96 14.38
CA ASP A 364 -27.71 -5.64 13.66
C ASP A 364 -28.92 -5.50 14.60
N TYR A 365 -29.43 -4.28 14.69
CA TYR A 365 -30.58 -3.93 15.52
C TYR A 365 -31.90 -4.41 14.91
N ALA A 366 -32.05 -4.33 13.59
CA ALA A 366 -33.33 -4.57 12.92
C ALA A 366 -33.79 -6.02 13.11
N ARG A 367 -32.94 -6.98 12.76
CA ARG A 367 -33.25 -8.41 12.87
C ARG A 367 -33.47 -8.87 14.31
N LYS A 368 -32.88 -8.19 15.28
CA LYS A 368 -33.08 -8.50 16.71
C LYS A 368 -34.42 -7.95 17.22
N LEU A 369 -34.79 -6.73 16.84
CA LEU A 369 -35.98 -6.06 17.35
C LEU A 369 -37.27 -6.55 16.67
N TYR A 370 -37.22 -6.77 15.36
CA TYR A 370 -38.38 -7.13 14.54
C TYR A 370 -38.45 -8.63 14.24
N ASP A 371 -37.85 -9.44 15.11
CA ASP A 371 -38.00 -10.90 15.05
C ASP A 371 -39.48 -11.26 15.28
N PRO A 372 -40.07 -12.20 14.52
CA PRO A 372 -41.48 -12.57 14.67
C PRO A 372 -41.89 -12.94 16.11
N GLN A 373 -40.97 -13.45 16.94
CA GLN A 373 -41.21 -13.79 18.33
C GLN A 373 -41.42 -12.57 19.24
N THR A 374 -40.97 -11.39 18.82
CA THR A 374 -41.14 -10.14 19.58
C THR A 374 -42.54 -9.54 19.44
N GLY A 375 -43.28 -9.91 18.38
CA GLY A 375 -44.57 -9.32 18.04
C GLY A 375 -44.49 -7.88 17.52
N VAL A 376 -43.29 -7.35 17.24
CA VAL A 376 -43.08 -5.99 16.72
C VAL A 376 -42.79 -6.03 15.21
N SER A 377 -43.57 -5.29 14.42
CA SER A 377 -43.35 -5.17 12.97
C SER A 377 -42.49 -3.96 12.61
N LEU A 378 -41.58 -4.12 11.65
CA LEU A 378 -40.73 -3.05 11.13
C LEU A 378 -41.52 -1.94 10.42
N ALA A 379 -42.66 -2.30 9.82
CA ALA A 379 -43.51 -1.36 9.10
C ALA A 379 -44.99 -1.73 9.27
N ALA A 380 -45.85 -0.71 9.18
CA ALA A 380 -47.29 -0.89 9.20
C ALA A 380 -47.78 -1.42 7.85
N VAL A 381 -47.85 -2.74 7.71
CA VAL A 381 -48.31 -3.43 6.49
C VAL A 381 -49.68 -2.93 6.02
N ALA A 382 -50.57 -2.56 6.95
CA ALA A 382 -51.90 -2.04 6.65
C ALA A 382 -51.91 -0.64 6.01
N VAL A 383 -50.84 0.14 6.18
CA VAL A 383 -50.74 1.52 5.68
C VAL A 383 -50.04 1.57 4.33
N ASP A 384 -48.92 0.85 4.18
CA ASP A 384 -48.19 0.76 2.91
C ASP A 384 -47.61 -0.66 2.73
N PRO A 385 -48.39 -1.58 2.12
CA PRO A 385 -47.97 -2.96 1.93
C PRO A 385 -46.70 -3.11 1.09
N LEU A 386 -46.49 -2.22 0.11
CA LEU A 386 -45.33 -2.30 -0.80
C LEU A 386 -44.06 -1.83 -0.08
N LYS A 387 -44.12 -0.70 0.64
CA LYS A 387 -43.00 -0.22 1.46
C LYS A 387 -42.69 -1.23 2.58
N ALA A 388 -43.70 -1.79 3.23
CA ALA A 388 -43.49 -2.80 4.27
C ALA A 388 -42.77 -4.05 3.71
N LYS A 389 -43.23 -4.60 2.60
CA LYS A 389 -42.56 -5.73 1.92
C LYS A 389 -41.12 -5.41 1.53
N ARG A 390 -40.86 -4.18 1.06
CA ARG A 390 -39.51 -3.73 0.74
C ARG A 390 -38.62 -3.71 1.98
N LEU A 391 -39.08 -3.06 3.06
CA LEU A 391 -38.33 -2.95 4.31
C LEU A 391 -38.03 -4.31 4.91
N GLU A 392 -39.01 -5.22 4.97
CA GLU A 392 -38.81 -6.60 5.44
C GLU A 392 -37.78 -7.35 4.61
N SER A 393 -37.86 -7.25 3.28
CA SER A 393 -36.93 -7.93 2.39
C SER A 393 -35.47 -7.48 2.63
N VAL A 394 -35.26 -6.17 2.77
CA VAL A 394 -33.92 -5.57 2.92
C VAL A 394 -33.38 -5.77 4.34
N TYR A 395 -34.15 -5.39 5.36
CA TYR A 395 -33.67 -5.35 6.75
C TYR A 395 -33.90 -6.65 7.52
N LEU A 396 -34.82 -7.53 7.08
CA LEU A 396 -35.08 -8.83 7.71
C LEU A 396 -34.70 -10.02 6.83
N GLY A 397 -34.21 -9.79 5.61
CA GLY A 397 -33.64 -10.82 4.74
C GLY A 397 -32.40 -11.52 5.35
N PRO A 398 -31.82 -12.55 4.73
CA PRO A 398 -30.83 -13.43 5.35
C PRO A 398 -29.39 -12.86 5.35
N LEU A 399 -29.17 -11.69 5.96
CA LEU A 399 -27.87 -11.01 5.98
C LEU A 399 -26.76 -11.84 6.63
N GLU A 400 -27.03 -12.52 7.74
CA GLU A 400 -26.03 -13.35 8.43
C GLU A 400 -25.53 -14.51 7.53
N LYS A 401 -26.43 -15.10 6.74
CA LYS A 401 -26.06 -16.12 5.75
C LYS A 401 -25.17 -15.54 4.66
N ALA A 402 -25.49 -14.33 4.21
CA ALA A 402 -24.69 -13.64 3.19
C ALA A 402 -23.31 -13.23 3.74
N TYR A 403 -23.25 -12.70 4.96
CA TYR A 403 -22.02 -12.36 5.67
C TYR A 403 -21.10 -13.58 5.79
N LYS A 404 -21.60 -14.72 6.26
CA LYS A 404 -20.79 -15.95 6.40
C LYS A 404 -20.24 -16.46 5.07
N ARG A 405 -21.02 -16.34 3.99
CA ARG A 405 -20.56 -16.71 2.65
C ARG A 405 -19.46 -15.76 2.19
N ASP A 406 -19.73 -14.47 2.17
CA ASP A 406 -18.82 -13.47 1.60
C ASP A 406 -17.50 -13.41 2.39
N SER A 407 -17.55 -13.49 3.73
CA SER A 407 -16.35 -13.60 4.58
C SER A 407 -15.62 -14.92 4.40
N GLY A 408 -16.33 -16.04 4.20
CA GLY A 408 -15.72 -17.33 3.87
C GLY A 408 -14.96 -17.29 2.55
N ASP A 409 -15.57 -16.73 1.50
CA ASP A 409 -14.95 -16.58 0.17
C ASP A 409 -13.68 -15.70 0.26
N TYR A 410 -13.70 -14.63 1.06
CA TYR A 410 -12.50 -13.83 1.34
C TYR A 410 -11.42 -14.61 2.10
N ALA A 411 -11.80 -15.42 3.09
CA ALA A 411 -10.85 -16.23 3.84
C ALA A 411 -10.11 -17.22 2.93
N ASP A 412 -10.85 -17.89 2.06
CA ASP A 412 -10.31 -18.87 1.12
C ASP A 412 -9.34 -18.21 0.12
N ALA A 413 -9.70 -17.05 -0.43
CA ALA A 413 -8.82 -16.31 -1.35
C ALA A 413 -7.53 -15.83 -0.65
N VAL A 414 -7.63 -15.33 0.58
CA VAL A 414 -6.48 -14.92 1.40
C VAL A 414 -5.55 -16.09 1.67
N GLU A 415 -6.09 -17.24 2.07
CA GLU A 415 -5.29 -18.43 2.37
C GLU A 415 -4.65 -19.01 1.12
N GLN A 416 -5.38 -19.03 0.00
CA GLN A 416 -4.86 -19.50 -1.28
C GLN A 416 -3.64 -18.69 -1.74
N VAL A 417 -3.67 -17.36 -1.62
CA VAL A 417 -2.59 -16.50 -2.14
C VAL A 417 -1.42 -16.35 -1.18
N SER A 418 -1.67 -16.31 0.12
CA SER A 418 -0.64 -16.02 1.14
C SER A 418 -0.13 -17.25 1.87
N GLY A 419 -0.90 -18.36 1.86
CA GLY A 419 -0.66 -19.52 2.73
C GLY A 419 -0.98 -19.27 4.21
N LEU A 420 -1.57 -18.11 4.55
CA LEU A 420 -1.91 -17.72 5.92
C LEU A 420 -3.42 -17.60 6.10
N LYS A 421 -3.90 -17.92 7.30
CA LYS A 421 -5.26 -17.56 7.70
C LYS A 421 -5.40 -16.03 7.81
N PRO A 422 -6.59 -15.45 7.58
CA PRO A 422 -6.80 -14.00 7.57
C PRO A 422 -6.24 -13.25 8.78
N ALA A 423 -6.49 -13.73 10.00
CA ALA A 423 -5.99 -13.07 11.21
C ALA A 423 -4.45 -13.08 11.31
N ALA A 424 -3.78 -14.12 10.79
CA ALA A 424 -2.33 -14.20 10.76
C ALA A 424 -1.75 -13.26 9.69
N LEU A 425 -2.38 -13.22 8.51
CA LEU A 425 -2.03 -12.28 7.44
C LEU A 425 -2.16 -10.83 7.93
N GLY A 426 -3.29 -10.48 8.54
CA GLY A 426 -3.56 -9.12 9.02
C GLY A 426 -2.51 -8.64 10.02
N LYS A 427 -2.15 -9.47 11.00
CA LYS A 427 -1.08 -9.15 11.96
C LYS A 427 0.29 -9.05 11.30
N GLY A 428 0.56 -9.88 10.28
CA GLY A 428 1.78 -9.77 9.48
C GLY A 428 1.82 -8.44 8.73
N TYR A 429 0.71 -8.04 8.11
CA TYR A 429 0.61 -6.76 7.41
C TYR A 429 0.85 -5.57 8.36
N GLU A 430 0.22 -5.57 9.54
CA GLU A 430 0.46 -4.55 10.59
C GLU A 430 1.93 -4.50 10.99
N ARG A 431 2.59 -5.63 11.22
CA ARG A 431 4.02 -5.68 11.54
C ARG A 431 4.89 -5.13 10.42
N GLN A 432 4.65 -5.51 9.15
CA GLN A 432 5.45 -5.03 8.03
C GLN A 432 5.26 -3.52 7.80
N TRP A 433 4.05 -3.01 8.01
CA TRP A 433 3.76 -1.58 7.97
C TRP A 433 4.48 -0.81 9.08
N ALA A 434 4.27 -1.24 10.34
CA ALA A 434 4.91 -0.64 11.51
C ALA A 434 6.43 -0.67 11.40
N ARG A 435 6.98 -1.80 10.93
CA ARG A 435 8.40 -1.92 10.65
C ARG A 435 8.84 -0.83 9.69
N TYR A 436 8.20 -0.63 8.54
CA TYR A 436 8.67 0.36 7.58
C TYR A 436 8.61 1.80 8.12
N LEU A 437 7.45 2.21 8.64
CA LEU A 437 7.14 3.60 8.97
C LEU A 437 7.47 3.98 10.42
N ASP A 438 7.10 3.14 11.37
CA ASP A 438 6.97 3.53 12.78
C ASP A 438 8.20 3.15 13.61
N ASP A 439 8.76 1.98 13.32
CA ASP A 439 9.97 1.51 13.98
C ASP A 439 11.15 2.39 13.57
N PRO A 440 11.90 2.95 14.53
CA PRO A 440 13.09 3.72 14.23
C PRO A 440 14.10 2.95 13.39
N VAL A 441 14.86 3.69 12.59
CA VAL A 441 16.01 3.14 11.89
C VAL A 441 17.18 3.10 12.87
N THR A 442 17.41 1.93 13.46
CA THR A 442 18.59 1.67 14.31
C THR A 442 19.85 1.54 13.46
N LEU A 443 21.01 1.50 14.11
CA LEU A 443 22.29 1.30 13.43
C LEU A 443 22.35 -0.03 12.67
N GLU A 444 21.86 -1.11 13.28
CA GLU A 444 21.81 -2.45 12.69
C GLU A 444 20.92 -2.46 11.45
N ARG A 445 19.78 -1.79 11.55
CA ARG A 445 18.84 -1.65 10.45
C ARG A 445 19.42 -0.81 9.33
N ALA A 446 20.03 0.33 9.64
CA ALA A 446 20.71 1.15 8.64
C ALA A 446 21.79 0.36 7.89
N ALA A 447 22.60 -0.42 8.61
CA ALA A 447 23.62 -1.27 8.00
C ALA A 447 23.00 -2.32 7.06
N ALA A 448 21.95 -3.02 7.52
CA ALA A 448 21.23 -4.01 6.72
C ALA A 448 20.58 -3.39 5.46
N GLU A 449 19.99 -2.21 5.58
CA GLU A 449 19.38 -1.47 4.47
C GLU A 449 20.40 -0.91 3.48
N CYS A 450 21.63 -0.66 3.91
CA CYS A 450 22.77 -0.30 3.06
C CYS A 450 23.47 -1.53 2.44
N GLY A 451 23.12 -2.75 2.85
CA GLY A 451 23.77 -3.98 2.39
C GLY A 451 25.20 -4.15 2.92
N VAL A 452 25.50 -3.65 4.12
CA VAL A 452 26.82 -3.73 4.77
C VAL A 452 26.71 -4.21 6.22
N THR A 453 27.83 -4.57 6.85
CA THR A 453 27.85 -4.85 8.29
C THR A 453 27.90 -3.55 9.10
N VAL A 454 27.48 -3.62 10.36
CA VAL A 454 27.56 -2.48 11.31
C VAL A 454 28.99 -1.93 11.41
N ASP A 455 29.98 -2.82 11.49
CA ASP A 455 31.39 -2.42 11.56
C ASP A 455 31.84 -1.62 10.34
N VAL A 456 31.41 -2.02 9.14
CA VAL A 456 31.71 -1.29 7.90
C VAL A 456 31.05 0.08 7.91
N LEU A 457 29.77 0.15 8.30
CA LEU A 457 29.02 1.41 8.38
C LEU A 457 29.68 2.39 9.35
N LEU A 458 29.97 1.96 10.58
CA LEU A 458 30.64 2.79 11.59
C LEU A 458 32.03 3.22 11.16
N SER A 459 32.82 2.31 10.60
CA SER A 459 34.18 2.61 10.14
C SER A 459 34.18 3.71 9.06
N ARG A 460 33.26 3.61 8.09
CA ARG A 460 33.11 4.61 7.02
C ARG A 460 32.63 5.96 7.54
N LEU A 461 31.61 5.97 8.41
CA LEU A 461 31.12 7.21 9.03
C LEU A 461 32.18 7.90 9.88
N ARG A 462 32.92 7.17 10.73
CA ARG A 462 34.03 7.70 11.54
C ARG A 462 35.16 8.24 10.65
N GLY A 463 35.50 7.53 9.58
CA GLY A 463 36.48 7.97 8.60
C GLY A 463 36.08 9.29 7.94
N TYR A 464 34.84 9.38 7.48
CA TYR A 464 34.28 10.59 6.88
C TYR A 464 34.30 11.78 7.86
N ALA A 465 33.81 11.56 9.09
CA ALA A 465 33.81 12.55 10.16
C ALA A 465 35.21 13.12 10.44
N ARG A 466 36.21 12.23 10.51
CA ARG A 466 37.61 12.62 10.78
C ARG A 466 38.19 13.48 9.67
N VAL A 467 37.90 13.15 8.42
CA VAL A 467 38.44 13.81 7.22
C VAL A 467 37.73 15.14 6.97
N LYS A 468 36.41 15.18 7.00
CA LYS A 468 35.62 16.36 6.64
C LYS A 468 35.42 17.35 7.78
N LYS A 469 35.67 16.93 9.04
CA LYS A 469 35.38 17.72 10.25
C LYS A 469 33.92 18.16 10.36
N VAL A 470 33.05 17.55 9.57
CA VAL A 470 31.60 17.75 9.51
C VAL A 470 31.00 16.37 9.34
N VAL A 471 29.94 16.10 10.09
CA VAL A 471 29.07 14.94 9.87
C VAL A 471 27.66 15.50 9.71
N ASP A 472 26.91 14.90 8.80
CA ASP A 472 25.49 15.16 8.69
C ASP A 472 24.82 14.98 10.07
N PRO A 473 24.01 15.94 10.56
CA PRO A 473 23.41 15.87 11.90
C PRO A 473 22.51 14.66 12.14
N VAL A 474 21.98 14.03 11.09
CA VAL A 474 21.22 12.78 11.21
C VAL A 474 22.20 11.61 11.36
N LEU A 475 23.18 11.51 10.46
CA LEU A 475 24.12 10.38 10.43
C LEU A 475 25.10 10.37 11.61
N VAL A 476 25.40 11.53 12.22
CA VAL A 476 26.24 11.61 13.42
C VAL A 476 25.61 10.92 14.62
N GLY A 477 24.28 10.78 14.64
CA GLY A 477 23.55 10.06 15.68
C GLY A 477 24.01 8.61 15.83
N TYR A 478 24.49 7.98 14.76
CA TYR A 478 25.03 6.62 14.80
C TYR A 478 26.42 6.50 15.44
N LEU A 479 27.13 7.62 15.65
CA LEU A 479 28.51 7.62 16.11
C LEU A 479 28.68 7.80 17.62
N ILE A 480 27.59 8.14 18.31
CA ILE A 480 27.60 8.32 19.77
C ILE A 480 27.20 7.03 20.47
N ASP A 481 27.59 6.91 21.74
CA ASP A 481 27.10 5.84 22.60
C ASP A 481 25.58 6.01 22.80
N GLU A 482 24.84 4.90 22.74
CA GLU A 482 23.36 4.89 22.79
C GLU A 482 22.73 5.83 21.73
N PRO A 483 22.84 5.49 20.43
CA PRO A 483 22.39 6.35 19.35
C PRO A 483 20.87 6.61 19.46
N PRO A 484 20.41 7.87 19.33
CA PRO A 484 18.99 8.18 19.37
C PRO A 484 18.27 7.53 18.18
N PRO A 485 16.98 7.19 18.32
CA PRO A 485 16.19 6.63 17.24
C PRO A 485 16.10 7.60 16.05
N ILE A 486 16.45 7.15 14.85
CA ILE A 486 16.30 7.94 13.62
C ILE A 486 14.94 7.66 12.99
N ARG A 487 14.16 8.71 12.72
CA ARG A 487 12.89 8.59 11.98
C ARG A 487 13.13 8.13 10.55
N ARG A 488 12.24 7.30 10.01
CA ARG A 488 12.30 6.77 8.64
C ARG A 488 12.58 7.86 7.60
N GLU A 489 11.87 8.99 7.68
CA GLU A 489 11.97 10.06 6.69
C GLU A 489 13.33 10.77 6.72
N HIS A 490 13.90 10.97 7.93
CA HIS A 490 15.24 11.54 8.06
C HIS A 490 16.30 10.59 7.51
N PHE A 491 16.13 9.28 7.72
CA PHE A 491 17.02 8.28 7.15
C PHE A 491 16.92 8.24 5.63
N GLU A 492 15.70 8.20 5.06
CA GLU A 492 15.45 8.22 3.62
C GLU A 492 16.06 9.45 2.93
N GLU A 493 15.88 10.64 3.51
CA GLU A 493 16.46 11.89 2.99
C GLU A 493 18.00 11.82 2.94
N ARG A 494 18.61 11.17 3.94
CA ARG A 494 20.07 11.06 4.07
C ARG A 494 20.65 9.77 3.52
N PHE A 495 19.83 8.86 3.02
CA PHE A 495 20.26 7.59 2.44
C PHE A 495 21.26 7.80 1.29
N PRO A 496 21.05 8.73 0.34
CA PRO A 496 22.02 8.96 -0.73
C PRO A 496 23.39 9.42 -0.21
N VAL A 497 23.41 10.33 0.76
CA VAL A 497 24.65 10.81 1.39
C VAL A 497 25.37 9.65 2.08
N LEU A 498 24.64 8.81 2.80
CA LEU A 498 25.19 7.64 3.47
C LEU A 498 25.81 6.64 2.47
N MET A 499 25.12 6.36 1.36
CA MET A 499 25.64 5.46 0.32
C MET A 499 26.89 6.02 -0.37
N LEU A 500 26.96 7.34 -0.61
CA LEU A 500 28.17 7.98 -1.14
C LEU A 500 29.35 7.84 -0.18
N ILE A 501 29.14 8.03 1.13
CA ILE A 501 30.15 7.81 2.16
C ILE A 501 30.65 6.35 2.15
N LEU A 502 29.74 5.39 2.02
CA LEU A 502 30.08 3.96 1.95
C LEU A 502 30.92 3.63 0.70
N GLY A 503 30.57 4.21 -0.45
CA GLY A 503 31.30 4.08 -1.71
C GLY A 503 32.64 4.82 -1.75
N GLY A 504 32.98 5.58 -0.71
CA GLY A 504 34.19 6.40 -0.66
C GLY A 504 34.14 7.67 -1.52
N ALA A 505 32.96 7.99 -2.07
CA ALA A 505 32.73 9.25 -2.74
C ALA A 505 32.69 10.39 -1.72
N THR A 506 33.29 11.53 -2.07
CA THR A 506 33.00 12.78 -1.35
C THR A 506 31.66 13.29 -1.89
N PRO A 507 30.62 13.44 -1.05
CA PRO A 507 29.35 14.05 -1.46
C PRO A 507 29.54 15.47 -2.02
#